data_AF-A0A9D5EK90-F1
#
_entry.id   AF-A0A9D5EK90-F1
#
_cell.length_a   1.000
_cell.length_b   1.000
_cell.length_c   1.000
_cell.angle_alpha   90.00
_cell.angle_beta   90.00
_cell.angle_gamma   90.00
#
_symmetry.space_group_name_H-M   'P 1'
#
loop_
_entity.id
_entity.type
_entity.pdbx_description
1 polymer ?
#
loop_
_entity_poly.entity_id
_entity_poly.type
_entity_poly.pdbx_seq_one_letter_code
_entity_poly.pdbx_strand_id
1 'polypeptide(L)'
;MNTIQETLAAVEAGSVKKNAAIAKERRSFVEKVAKGSAVPAELLVAKLTEWGCTATTFRAEVEALAHRLNLKAEADQLADRQSRLAVLQKEVAVARQEHAAAVAAADAKLNAALGELAPIETELMAGIRRSEDSATRLYQTCPYVELHEQRNAAQVRLNAAQSRLAALRENVQTARGKQLPTAESDLLWQKGTAGAGTLLEPMAIAHAEKDKADRVKRAADRVADIKAEIVRHETASIPDAERELAEAQAAFDEVQAAFSEP
;
A
#
# COMPACT_ATOMS: atom_id res chain seq x y z
N MET A 1 33.30 -56.86 -73.13
CA MET A 1 31.98 -56.28 -72.79
C MET A 1 31.95 -55.51 -71.46
N ASN A 2 32.97 -55.60 -70.58
CA ASN A 2 32.96 -54.92 -69.26
C ASN A 2 33.28 -53.41 -69.27
N THR A 3 34.04 -52.91 -70.26
CA THR A 3 34.49 -51.51 -70.27
C THR A 3 33.35 -50.50 -70.44
N ILE A 4 32.30 -50.84 -71.18
CA ILE A 4 31.16 -49.94 -71.38
C ILE A 4 30.35 -49.80 -70.08
N GLN A 5 30.13 -50.91 -69.36
CA GLN A 5 29.41 -50.89 -68.07
C GLN A 5 30.20 -50.14 -66.99
N GLU A 6 31.52 -50.28 -66.94
CA GLU A 6 32.38 -49.52 -66.01
C GLU A 6 32.37 -48.02 -66.31
N THR A 7 32.41 -47.62 -67.59
CA THR A 7 32.28 -46.20 -67.96
C THR A 7 30.89 -45.64 -67.66
N LEU A 8 29.81 -46.42 -67.85
CA LEU A 8 28.45 -45.99 -67.54
C LEU A 8 28.28 -45.76 -66.04
N ALA A 9 28.76 -46.70 -65.21
CA ALA A 9 28.71 -46.58 -63.76
C ALA A 9 29.53 -45.39 -63.23
N ALA A 10 30.68 -45.09 -63.85
CA ALA A 10 31.49 -43.91 -63.51
C ALA A 10 30.78 -42.60 -63.87
N VAL A 11 30.09 -42.54 -65.01
CA VAL A 11 29.29 -41.38 -65.45
C VAL A 11 28.06 -41.19 -64.54
N GLU A 12 27.36 -42.26 -64.21
CA GLU A 12 26.22 -42.24 -63.27
C GLU A 12 26.65 -41.76 -61.88
N ALA A 13 27.76 -42.30 -61.35
CA ALA A 13 28.31 -41.86 -60.07
C ALA A 13 28.76 -40.38 -60.09
N GLY A 14 29.31 -39.91 -61.21
CA GLY A 14 29.66 -38.50 -61.42
C GLY A 14 28.42 -37.59 -61.46
N SER A 15 27.37 -38.03 -62.15
CA SER A 15 26.08 -37.34 -62.24
C SER A 15 25.41 -37.20 -60.88
N VAL A 16 25.37 -38.29 -60.09
CA VAL A 16 24.80 -38.29 -58.73
C VAL A 16 25.53 -37.31 -57.81
N LYS A 17 26.87 -37.27 -57.85
CA LYS A 17 27.66 -36.31 -57.05
C LYS A 17 27.40 -34.86 -57.45
N LYS A 18 27.30 -34.58 -58.75
CA LYS A 18 27.02 -33.23 -59.26
C LYS A 18 25.61 -32.76 -58.87
N ASN A 19 24.61 -33.64 -59.00
CA ASN A 19 23.23 -33.34 -58.61
C ASN A 19 23.11 -33.11 -57.10
N ALA A 20 23.84 -33.87 -56.28
CA ALA A 20 23.89 -33.66 -54.84
C ALA A 20 24.53 -32.30 -54.46
N ALA A 21 25.59 -31.89 -55.17
CA ALA A 21 26.21 -30.58 -54.96
C ALA A 21 25.25 -29.43 -55.32
N ILE A 22 24.58 -29.53 -56.47
CA ILE A 22 23.56 -28.57 -56.92
C ILE A 22 22.41 -28.47 -55.91
N ALA A 23 21.90 -29.60 -55.41
CA ALA A 23 20.84 -29.60 -54.41
C ALA A 23 21.26 -28.92 -53.10
N LYS A 24 22.51 -29.12 -52.67
CA LYS A 24 23.06 -28.48 -51.46
C LYS A 24 23.24 -26.97 -51.66
N GLU A 25 23.80 -26.55 -52.79
CA GLU A 25 23.94 -25.12 -53.13
C GLU A 25 22.58 -24.44 -53.20
N ARG A 26 21.61 -25.06 -53.87
CA ARG A 26 20.23 -24.56 -53.96
C ARG A 26 19.61 -24.38 -52.58
N ARG A 27 19.70 -25.38 -51.69
CA ARG A 27 19.20 -25.26 -50.31
C ARG A 27 19.85 -24.10 -49.56
N SER A 28 21.17 -23.99 -49.64
CA SER A 28 21.90 -22.89 -48.98
C SER A 28 21.51 -21.52 -49.54
N PHE A 29 21.26 -21.43 -50.85
CA PHE A 29 20.83 -20.21 -51.50
C PHE A 29 19.40 -19.82 -51.12
N VAL A 30 18.45 -20.77 -51.18
CA VAL A 30 17.07 -20.58 -50.69
C VAL A 30 17.08 -20.13 -49.22
N GLU A 31 17.91 -20.74 -48.38
CA GLU A 31 18.04 -20.37 -46.97
C GLU A 31 18.58 -18.95 -46.77
N LYS A 32 19.57 -18.52 -47.57
CA LYS A 32 20.07 -17.14 -47.53
C LYS A 32 18.99 -16.13 -47.92
N VAL A 33 18.25 -16.42 -49.00
CA VAL A 33 17.18 -15.53 -49.48
C VAL A 33 16.02 -15.49 -48.48
N ALA A 34 15.62 -16.63 -47.92
CA ALA A 34 14.57 -16.71 -46.91
C ALA A 34 14.91 -15.95 -45.62
N LYS A 35 16.20 -15.85 -45.27
CA LYS A 35 16.70 -15.02 -44.15
C LYS A 35 16.83 -13.53 -44.50
N GLY A 36 16.42 -13.10 -45.70
CA GLY A 36 16.45 -11.69 -46.12
C GLY A 36 17.77 -11.23 -46.75
N SER A 37 18.65 -12.15 -47.16
CA SER A 37 19.88 -11.76 -47.89
C SER A 37 19.51 -11.20 -49.26
N ALA A 38 19.98 -9.99 -49.57
CA ALA A 38 19.80 -9.40 -50.89
C ALA A 38 20.59 -10.19 -51.95
N VAL A 39 19.89 -10.64 -52.98
CA VAL A 39 20.48 -11.34 -54.12
C VAL A 39 20.24 -10.51 -55.39
N PRO A 40 21.29 -10.17 -56.15
CA PRO A 40 21.15 -9.50 -57.43
C PRO A 40 20.32 -10.33 -58.41
N ALA A 41 19.42 -9.68 -59.15
CA ALA A 41 18.52 -10.36 -60.08
C ALA A 41 19.27 -11.17 -61.16
N GLU A 42 20.40 -10.66 -61.65
CA GLU A 42 21.26 -11.33 -62.63
C GLU A 42 21.84 -12.65 -62.10
N LEU A 43 22.29 -12.66 -60.84
CA LEU A 43 22.81 -13.84 -60.17
C LEU A 43 21.71 -14.87 -59.92
N LEU A 44 20.51 -14.40 -59.53
CA LEU A 44 19.34 -15.25 -59.34
C LEU A 44 18.97 -15.98 -60.65
N VAL A 45 18.88 -15.26 -61.76
CA VAL A 45 18.55 -15.84 -63.07
C VAL A 45 19.62 -16.87 -63.50
N ALA A 46 20.90 -16.54 -63.32
CA ALA A 46 22.00 -17.46 -63.64
C ALA A 46 21.90 -18.78 -62.83
N LYS A 47 21.66 -18.69 -61.52
CA LYS A 47 21.52 -19.86 -60.64
C LYS A 47 20.27 -20.68 -60.93
N LEU A 48 19.13 -20.04 -61.19
CA LEU A 48 17.90 -20.74 -61.58
C LEU A 48 18.07 -21.52 -62.89
N THR A 49 18.79 -20.94 -63.86
CA THR A 49 19.12 -21.60 -65.13
C THR A 49 20.07 -22.78 -64.91
N GLU A 50 21.11 -22.62 -64.07
CA GLU A 50 22.05 -23.69 -63.71
C GLU A 50 21.34 -24.90 -63.05
N TRP A 51 20.33 -24.63 -62.23
CA TRP A 51 19.59 -25.67 -61.50
C TRP A 51 18.35 -26.21 -62.23
N GLY A 52 17.99 -25.62 -63.38
CA GLY A 52 16.80 -26.01 -64.12
C GLY A 52 15.48 -25.70 -63.39
N CYS A 53 15.45 -24.64 -62.57
CA CYS A 53 14.28 -24.24 -61.79
C CYS A 53 13.63 -22.95 -62.30
N THR A 54 12.33 -22.85 -62.13
CA THR A 54 11.57 -21.64 -62.46
C THR A 54 11.62 -20.64 -61.30
N ALA A 55 11.46 -19.35 -61.61
CA ALA A 55 11.32 -18.33 -60.58
C ALA A 55 10.13 -18.60 -59.64
N THR A 56 9.05 -19.22 -60.15
CA THR A 56 7.87 -19.58 -59.36
C THR A 56 8.15 -20.68 -58.34
N THR A 57 8.84 -21.75 -58.74
CA THR A 57 9.21 -22.84 -57.82
C THR A 57 10.22 -22.38 -56.78
N PHE A 58 11.20 -21.56 -57.16
CA PHE A 58 12.12 -20.95 -56.23
C PHE A 58 11.43 -20.04 -55.22
N ARG A 59 10.53 -19.15 -55.68
CA ARG A 59 9.77 -18.26 -54.78
C ARG A 59 8.96 -19.06 -53.76
N ALA A 60 8.25 -20.11 -54.20
CA ALA A 60 7.49 -20.97 -53.30
C ALA A 60 8.37 -21.65 -52.24
N GLU A 61 9.59 -22.09 -52.61
CA GLU A 61 10.54 -22.67 -51.65
C GLU A 61 11.08 -21.64 -50.65
N VAL A 62 11.36 -20.43 -51.11
CA VAL A 62 11.78 -19.32 -50.24
C VAL A 62 10.65 -18.95 -49.28
N GLU A 63 9.42 -18.77 -49.77
CA GLU A 63 8.24 -18.43 -48.96
C GLU A 63 7.94 -19.51 -47.92
N ALA A 64 7.96 -20.78 -48.31
CA ALA A 64 7.75 -21.90 -47.38
C ALA A 64 8.82 -21.95 -46.28
N LEU A 65 10.09 -21.70 -46.62
CA LEU A 65 11.16 -21.68 -45.65
C LEU A 65 11.10 -20.45 -44.74
N ALA A 66 10.82 -19.27 -45.31
CA ALA A 66 10.66 -18.03 -44.56
C ALA A 66 9.49 -18.13 -43.56
N HIS A 67 8.36 -18.69 -44.00
CA HIS A 67 7.21 -18.96 -43.12
C HIS A 67 7.59 -19.90 -41.98
N ARG A 68 8.32 -20.98 -42.25
CA ARG A 68 8.80 -21.90 -41.20
C ARG A 68 9.77 -21.23 -40.23
N LEU A 69 10.63 -20.33 -40.70
CA LEU A 69 11.56 -19.58 -39.85
C LEU A 69 10.80 -18.59 -38.95
N ASN A 70 9.78 -17.92 -39.48
CA ASN A 70 8.93 -17.03 -38.70
C ASN A 70 8.15 -17.79 -37.63
N LEU A 71 7.48 -18.89 -37.99
CA LEU A 71 6.79 -19.75 -37.03
C LEU A 71 7.72 -20.28 -35.93
N LYS A 72 8.97 -20.62 -36.28
CA LYS A 72 9.96 -21.04 -35.29
C LYS A 72 10.35 -19.89 -34.36
N ALA A 73 10.62 -18.71 -34.90
CA ALA A 73 10.96 -17.53 -34.10
C ALA A 73 9.82 -17.15 -33.14
N GLU A 74 8.57 -17.26 -33.61
CA GLU A 74 7.39 -17.04 -32.78
C GLU A 74 7.22 -18.11 -31.70
N ALA A 75 7.42 -19.38 -32.02
CA ALA A 75 7.39 -20.47 -31.04
C ALA A 75 8.49 -20.30 -29.97
N ASP A 76 9.69 -19.88 -30.36
CA ASP A 76 10.79 -19.58 -29.44
C ASP A 76 10.42 -18.40 -28.52
N GLN A 77 9.79 -17.34 -29.05
CA GLN A 77 9.29 -16.24 -28.22
C GLN A 77 8.18 -16.67 -27.26
N LEU A 78 7.29 -17.57 -27.68
CA LEU A 78 6.20 -18.06 -26.85
C LEU A 78 6.73 -18.92 -25.71
N ALA A 79 7.74 -19.76 -25.98
CA ALA A 79 8.44 -20.52 -24.96
C ALA A 79 9.17 -19.61 -23.95
N ASP A 80 9.82 -18.55 -24.43
CA ASP A 80 10.48 -17.56 -23.56
C ASP A 80 9.47 -16.85 -22.66
N ARG A 81 8.35 -16.38 -23.21
CA ARG A 81 7.25 -15.77 -22.44
C ARG A 81 6.65 -16.73 -21.40
N GLN A 82 6.43 -18.00 -21.76
CA GLN A 82 5.97 -19.02 -20.82
C GLN A 82 6.96 -19.22 -19.67
N SER A 83 8.26 -19.24 -19.97
CA SER A 83 9.29 -19.36 -18.94
C SER A 83 9.28 -18.15 -17.99
N ARG A 84 9.10 -16.94 -18.52
CA ARG A 84 9.00 -15.71 -17.73
C ARG A 84 7.76 -15.69 -16.85
N LEU A 85 6.60 -16.12 -17.36
CA LEU A 85 5.38 -16.26 -16.59
C LEU A 85 5.57 -17.24 -15.42
N ALA A 86 6.23 -18.38 -15.64
CA ALA A 86 6.48 -19.34 -14.58
C ALA A 86 7.40 -18.78 -13.47
N VAL A 87 8.34 -17.90 -13.81
CA VAL A 87 9.18 -17.19 -12.84
C VAL A 87 8.35 -16.18 -12.05
N LEU A 88 7.60 -15.32 -12.73
CA LEU A 88 6.74 -14.31 -12.09
C LEU A 88 5.71 -14.95 -11.15
N GLN A 89 5.10 -16.07 -11.55
CA GLN A 89 4.18 -16.82 -10.68
C GLN A 89 4.83 -17.28 -9.37
N LYS A 90 6.10 -17.69 -9.41
CA LYS A 90 6.84 -18.07 -8.19
C LYS A 90 7.16 -16.85 -7.33
N GLU A 91 7.59 -15.75 -7.94
CA GLU A 91 7.88 -14.50 -7.24
C GLU A 91 6.63 -13.96 -6.53
N VAL A 92 5.48 -13.95 -7.20
CA VAL A 92 4.19 -13.56 -6.61
C VAL A 92 3.78 -14.48 -5.46
N ALA A 93 4.00 -15.79 -5.58
CA ALA A 93 3.70 -16.72 -4.49
C ALA A 93 4.54 -16.44 -3.24
N VAL A 94 5.83 -16.13 -3.41
CA VAL A 94 6.72 -15.75 -2.30
C VAL A 94 6.26 -14.42 -1.69
N ALA A 95 6.00 -13.40 -2.50
CA ALA A 95 5.53 -12.10 -2.02
C ALA A 95 4.21 -12.22 -1.23
N ARG A 96 3.26 -13.05 -1.69
CA ARG A 96 2.01 -13.33 -0.95
C ARG A 96 2.27 -14.01 0.39
N GLN A 97 3.22 -14.94 0.46
CA GLN A 97 3.58 -15.60 1.70
C GLN A 97 4.22 -14.62 2.69
N GLU A 98 5.14 -13.77 2.23
CA GLU A 98 5.80 -12.75 3.06
C GLU A 98 4.80 -11.73 3.58
N HIS A 99 3.88 -11.26 2.74
CA HIS A 99 2.81 -10.36 3.15
C HIS A 99 1.87 -11.01 4.17
N ALA A 100 1.44 -12.26 3.95
CA ALA A 100 0.59 -12.97 4.90
C ALA A 100 1.29 -13.13 6.27
N ALA A 101 2.58 -13.42 6.28
CA ALA A 101 3.38 -13.49 7.51
C ALA A 101 3.48 -12.12 8.21
N ALA A 102 3.67 -11.04 7.45
CA ALA A 102 3.71 -9.68 7.98
C ALA A 102 2.37 -9.25 8.59
N VAL A 103 1.25 -9.54 7.92
CA VAL A 103 -0.11 -9.28 8.44
C VAL A 103 -0.36 -10.06 9.72
N ALA A 104 -0.05 -11.36 9.73
CA ALA A 104 -0.21 -12.19 10.93
C ALA A 104 0.63 -11.67 12.13
N ALA A 105 1.85 -11.19 11.86
CA ALA A 105 2.68 -10.57 12.89
C ALA A 105 2.11 -9.24 13.39
N ALA A 106 1.54 -8.43 12.50
CA ALA A 106 0.86 -7.18 12.88
C ALA A 106 -0.40 -7.44 13.73
N ASP A 107 -1.21 -8.42 13.34
CA ASP A 107 -2.40 -8.84 14.10
C ASP A 107 -2.02 -9.36 15.49
N ALA A 108 -0.94 -10.13 15.60
CA ALA A 108 -0.43 -10.59 16.89
C ALA A 108 -0.01 -9.41 17.80
N LYS A 109 0.68 -8.41 17.24
CA LYS A 109 1.04 -7.18 17.99
C LYS A 109 -0.20 -6.39 18.42
N LEU A 110 -1.20 -6.27 17.55
CA LEU A 110 -2.45 -5.58 17.86
C LEU A 110 -3.21 -6.28 18.99
N ASN A 111 -3.35 -7.60 18.92
CA ASN A 111 -4.02 -8.39 19.96
C ASN A 111 -3.28 -8.31 21.30
N ALA A 112 -1.95 -8.29 21.30
CA ALA A 112 -1.16 -8.07 22.51
C ALA A 112 -1.43 -6.69 23.12
N ALA A 113 -1.43 -5.63 22.29
CA ALA A 113 -1.73 -4.27 22.75
C ALA A 113 -3.18 -4.13 23.29
N LEU A 114 -4.16 -4.77 22.64
CA LEU A 114 -5.53 -4.83 23.14
C LEU A 114 -5.63 -5.59 24.48
N GLY A 115 -4.85 -6.65 24.64
CA GLY A 115 -4.72 -7.37 25.90
C GLY A 115 -4.16 -6.51 27.04
N GLU A 116 -3.24 -5.60 26.76
CA GLU A 116 -2.72 -4.62 27.73
C GLU A 116 -3.72 -3.52 28.09
N LEU A 117 -4.62 -3.16 27.17
CA LEU A 117 -5.67 -2.15 27.38
C LEU A 117 -6.86 -2.67 28.21
N ALA A 118 -7.18 -3.96 28.10
CA ALA A 118 -8.28 -4.59 28.83
C ALA A 118 -8.22 -4.37 30.38
N PRO A 119 -7.09 -4.60 31.08
CA PRO A 119 -7.02 -4.34 32.52
C PRO A 119 -7.17 -2.85 32.84
N ILE A 120 -6.64 -1.95 32.00
CA ILE A 120 -6.77 -0.50 32.19
C ILE A 120 -8.24 -0.09 32.13
N GLU A 121 -9.00 -0.62 31.16
CA GLU A 121 -10.44 -0.38 31.06
C GLU A 121 -11.18 -0.89 32.30
N THR A 122 -10.88 -2.09 32.78
CA THR A 122 -11.50 -2.62 33.99
C THR A 122 -11.17 -1.80 35.24
N GLU A 123 -9.93 -1.32 35.37
CA GLU A 123 -9.51 -0.44 36.48
C GLU A 123 -10.23 0.91 36.44
N LEU A 124 -10.42 1.47 35.24
CA LEU A 124 -11.08 2.76 35.04
C LEU A 124 -12.57 2.66 35.37
N MET A 125 -13.25 1.61 34.88
CA MET A 125 -14.64 1.32 35.21
C MET A 125 -14.84 1.05 36.70
N ALA A 126 -13.92 0.33 37.35
CA ALA A 126 -13.96 0.15 38.81
C ALA A 126 -13.72 1.47 39.57
N GLY A 127 -12.87 2.36 39.04
CA GLY A 127 -12.66 3.71 39.57
C GLY A 127 -13.91 4.57 39.52
N ILE A 128 -14.60 4.58 38.37
CA ILE A 128 -15.86 5.29 38.18
C ILE A 128 -16.90 4.80 39.20
N ARG A 129 -17.12 3.49 39.32
CA ARG A 129 -18.07 2.92 40.30
C ARG A 129 -17.75 3.33 41.73
N ARG A 130 -16.47 3.28 42.14
CA ARG A 130 -16.05 3.73 43.48
C ARG A 130 -16.34 5.22 43.70
N SER A 131 -16.18 6.05 42.67
CA SER A 131 -16.48 7.48 42.74
C SER A 131 -17.98 7.74 42.84
N GLU A 132 -18.81 6.99 42.11
CA GLU A 132 -20.27 7.05 42.16
C GLU A 132 -20.81 6.59 43.52
N ASP A 133 -20.27 5.50 44.07
CA ASP A 133 -20.60 5.02 45.42
C ASP A 133 -20.22 6.05 46.49
N SER A 134 -19.07 6.70 46.35
CA SER A 134 -18.60 7.75 47.26
C SER A 134 -19.48 9.00 47.18
N ALA A 135 -19.84 9.43 45.97
CA ALA A 135 -20.79 10.52 45.75
C ALA A 135 -22.16 10.21 46.37
N THR A 136 -22.68 9.00 46.14
CA THR A 136 -23.96 8.54 46.69
C THR A 136 -23.95 8.54 48.22
N ARG A 137 -22.86 8.09 48.84
CA ARG A 137 -22.70 8.14 50.31
C ARG A 137 -22.65 9.58 50.81
N LEU A 138 -21.90 10.47 50.17
CA LEU A 138 -21.87 11.89 50.52
C LEU A 138 -23.27 12.55 50.40
N TYR A 139 -24.04 12.19 49.38
CA TYR A 139 -25.43 12.63 49.23
C TYR A 139 -26.35 12.10 50.34
N GLN A 140 -26.09 10.90 50.87
CA GLN A 140 -26.87 10.29 51.95
C GLN A 140 -26.46 10.76 53.35
N THR A 141 -25.20 11.16 53.57
CA THR A 141 -24.67 11.54 54.88
C THR A 141 -24.60 13.05 55.12
N CYS A 142 -24.64 13.87 54.08
CA CYS A 142 -24.75 15.32 54.24
C CYS A 142 -26.21 15.71 54.50
N PRO A 143 -26.51 16.64 55.43
CA PRO A 143 -27.82 17.27 55.51
C PRO A 143 -27.94 18.24 54.32
N TYR A 144 -28.13 17.67 53.13
CA TYR A 144 -28.14 18.39 51.85
C TYR A 144 -29.26 19.43 51.81
N VAL A 145 -30.32 19.25 52.59
CA VAL A 145 -31.39 20.23 52.77
C VAL A 145 -30.90 21.44 53.57
N GLU A 146 -30.21 21.25 54.69
CA GLU A 146 -29.76 22.35 55.56
C GLU A 146 -28.66 23.19 54.91
N LEU A 147 -27.70 22.55 54.21
CA LEU A 147 -26.65 23.28 53.49
C LEU A 147 -27.19 24.00 52.26
N HIS A 148 -28.18 23.44 51.56
CA HIS A 148 -28.82 24.12 50.43
C HIS A 148 -29.70 25.30 50.88
N GLU A 149 -30.38 25.19 52.03
CA GLU A 149 -31.10 26.30 52.66
C GLU A 149 -30.13 27.39 53.14
N GLN A 150 -29.01 27.03 53.76
CA GLN A 150 -27.98 27.98 54.17
C GLN A 150 -27.32 28.67 52.96
N ARG A 151 -27.05 27.94 51.88
CA ARG A 151 -26.56 28.50 50.61
C ARG A 151 -27.56 29.49 50.01
N ASN A 152 -28.83 29.13 49.96
CA ASN A 152 -29.88 30.00 49.44
C ASN A 152 -30.06 31.25 50.32
N ALA A 153 -30.00 31.12 51.64
CA ALA A 153 -30.05 32.26 52.57
C ALA A 153 -28.82 33.19 52.41
N ALA A 154 -27.63 32.63 52.22
CA ALA A 154 -26.42 33.39 51.93
C ALA A 154 -26.52 34.14 50.58
N GLN A 155 -27.08 33.49 49.55
CA GLN A 155 -27.30 34.11 48.24
C GLN A 155 -28.30 35.28 48.31
N VAL A 156 -29.38 35.15 49.07
CA VAL A 156 -30.34 36.25 49.29
C VAL A 156 -29.67 37.42 50.00
N ARG A 157 -28.79 37.16 50.99
CA ARG A 157 -28.02 38.21 51.69
C ARG A 157 -27.01 38.89 50.76
N LEU A 158 -26.34 38.13 49.89
CA LEU A 158 -25.42 38.68 48.90
C LEU A 158 -26.14 39.59 47.91
N ASN A 159 -27.29 39.17 47.38
CA ASN A 159 -28.10 39.97 46.47
C ASN A 159 -28.59 41.25 47.17
N ALA A 160 -29.04 41.18 48.42
CA ALA A 160 -29.43 42.35 49.20
C ALA A 160 -28.26 43.31 49.45
N ALA A 161 -27.06 42.79 49.72
CA ALA A 161 -25.85 43.59 49.86
C ALA A 161 -25.43 44.25 48.55
N GLN A 162 -25.56 43.55 47.42
CA GLN A 162 -25.30 44.11 46.08
C GLN A 162 -26.29 45.22 45.73
N SER A 163 -27.58 45.07 46.04
CA SER A 163 -28.57 46.14 45.85
C SER A 163 -28.28 47.36 46.73
N ARG A 164 -27.83 47.16 47.98
CA ARG A 164 -27.38 48.26 48.84
C ARG A 164 -26.12 48.93 48.30
N LEU A 165 -25.18 48.17 47.76
CA LEU A 165 -23.98 48.69 47.09
C LEU A 165 -24.32 49.46 45.82
N ALA A 166 -25.30 49.01 45.05
CA ALA A 166 -25.80 49.72 43.86
C ALA A 166 -26.45 51.05 44.25
N ALA A 167 -27.32 51.06 45.26
CA ALA A 167 -27.92 52.28 45.80
C ALA A 167 -26.87 53.25 46.37
N LEU A 168 -25.85 52.73 47.06
CA LEU A 168 -24.72 53.55 47.53
C LEU A 168 -23.87 54.08 46.36
N ARG A 169 -23.66 53.29 45.30
CA ARG A 169 -22.97 53.76 44.08
C ARG A 169 -23.76 54.85 43.37
N GLU A 170 -25.07 54.73 43.30
CA GLU A 170 -25.96 55.76 42.73
C GLU A 170 -25.96 57.04 43.57
N ASN A 171 -26.00 56.92 44.90
CA ASN A 171 -25.85 58.04 45.83
C ASN A 171 -24.45 58.68 45.75
N VAL A 172 -23.41 57.87 45.55
CA VAL A 172 -22.04 58.34 45.35
C VAL A 172 -21.86 58.96 43.97
N GLN A 173 -22.54 58.50 42.92
CA GLN A 173 -22.51 59.08 41.57
C GLN A 173 -23.27 60.42 41.51
N THR A 174 -24.43 60.51 42.17
CA THR A 174 -25.14 61.79 42.37
C THR A 174 -24.32 62.76 43.23
N ALA A 175 -23.56 62.27 44.21
CA ALA A 175 -22.58 63.09 44.95
C ALA A 175 -21.31 63.41 44.14
N ARG A 176 -20.86 62.54 43.23
CA ARG A 176 -19.67 62.67 42.35
C ARG A 176 -19.93 63.45 41.05
N GLY A 177 -20.92 64.33 41.05
CA GLY A 177 -20.91 65.52 40.18
C GLY A 177 -19.74 66.49 40.46
N LYS A 178 -18.80 66.16 41.36
CA LYS A 178 -17.57 66.92 41.64
C LYS A 178 -16.35 66.00 41.82
N GLN A 179 -15.57 65.88 40.73
CA GLN A 179 -14.10 65.77 40.61
C GLN A 179 -13.24 64.77 41.44
N LEU A 180 -12.48 63.96 40.67
CA LEU A 180 -11.05 63.53 40.81
C LEU A 180 -10.66 62.42 41.84
N PRO A 181 -9.44 61.82 41.74
CA PRO A 181 -8.91 60.99 40.64
C PRO A 181 -8.26 59.66 41.09
N THR A 182 -7.87 58.87 40.08
CA THR A 182 -7.09 57.62 40.05
C THR A 182 -5.79 57.60 40.86
N ALA A 183 -5.58 56.57 41.70
CA ALA A 183 -4.29 55.86 41.90
C ALA A 183 -4.30 54.78 43.03
N GLU A 184 -5.26 54.76 43.96
CA GLU A 184 -5.16 53.89 45.16
C GLU A 184 -6.07 52.63 45.18
N SER A 185 -6.88 52.38 44.13
CA SER A 185 -7.86 51.29 44.17
C SER A 185 -7.35 49.88 43.83
N ASP A 186 -6.13 49.75 43.29
CA ASP A 186 -5.64 48.46 42.80
C ASP A 186 -4.85 47.65 43.83
N LEU A 187 -4.51 48.25 44.99
CA LEU A 187 -3.71 47.59 46.03
C LEU A 187 -4.54 46.81 47.08
N LEU A 188 -5.87 46.93 47.07
CA LEU A 188 -6.74 46.29 48.07
C LEU A 188 -7.39 44.97 47.61
N TRP A 189 -7.26 44.58 46.34
CA TRP A 189 -7.83 43.34 45.81
C TRP A 189 -6.91 42.12 45.86
N GLN A 190 -5.61 42.28 46.17
CA GLN A 190 -4.65 41.16 46.20
C GLN A 190 -4.47 40.46 47.56
N LYS A 191 -5.13 40.89 48.65
CA LYS A 191 -4.93 40.32 50.00
C LYS A 191 -6.10 39.45 50.52
N GLY A 192 -6.96 38.92 49.65
CA GLY A 192 -8.19 38.22 50.04
C GLY A 192 -8.25 36.70 49.89
N THR A 193 -7.19 36.00 49.45
CA THR A 193 -7.28 34.56 49.11
C THR A 193 -6.18 33.70 49.76
N ALA A 194 -5.74 34.06 50.96
CA ALA A 194 -4.89 33.21 51.79
C ALA A 194 -5.71 32.61 52.95
N GLY A 195 -6.32 31.45 52.73
CA GLY A 195 -7.02 30.73 53.79
C GLY A 195 -7.86 29.56 53.32
N ALA A 196 -7.24 28.40 53.11
CA ALA A 196 -7.79 27.04 53.30
C ALA A 196 -6.86 26.00 52.65
N GLY A 197 -5.59 25.97 53.08
CA GLY A 197 -4.62 24.94 52.70
C GLY A 197 -4.64 23.80 53.70
N THR A 198 -5.68 22.98 53.69
CA THR A 198 -5.67 21.65 54.31
C THR A 198 -6.42 20.73 53.38
N LEU A 199 -5.69 19.86 52.69
CA LEU A 199 -6.05 18.49 52.30
C LEU A 199 -4.86 17.95 51.48
N LEU A 200 -4.08 17.06 52.08
CA LEU A 200 -2.85 16.45 51.54
C LEU A 200 -3.15 15.17 50.71
N GLU A 201 -4.33 15.06 50.11
CA GLU A 201 -4.74 13.92 49.26
C GLU A 201 -4.90 14.19 47.74
N PRO A 202 -5.01 15.43 47.19
CA PRO A 202 -5.25 15.61 45.76
C PRO A 202 -4.01 15.50 44.87
N MET A 203 -2.78 15.64 45.40
CA MET A 203 -1.56 15.53 44.58
C MET A 203 -1.25 14.08 44.16
N ALA A 204 -1.47 13.10 45.04
CA ALA A 204 -1.22 11.69 44.70
C ALA A 204 -2.24 11.16 43.68
N ILE A 205 -3.50 11.60 43.77
CA ILE A 205 -4.57 11.28 42.82
C ILE A 205 -4.27 11.94 41.45
N ALA A 206 -3.88 13.22 41.43
CA ALA A 206 -3.54 13.92 40.20
C ALA A 206 -2.31 13.32 39.48
N HIS A 207 -1.30 12.86 40.20
CA HIS A 207 -0.15 12.16 39.62
C HIS A 207 -0.52 10.77 39.08
N ALA A 208 -1.34 10.01 39.80
CA ALA A 208 -1.81 8.70 39.35
C ALA A 208 -2.75 8.79 38.13
N GLU A 209 -3.60 9.82 38.05
CA GLU A 209 -4.46 10.09 36.89
C GLU A 209 -3.65 10.57 35.68
N LYS A 210 -2.64 11.40 35.88
CA LYS A 210 -1.71 11.82 34.82
C LYS A 210 -0.92 10.63 34.26
N ASP A 211 -0.40 9.76 35.12
CA ASP A 211 0.33 8.56 34.71
C ASP A 211 -0.56 7.55 33.97
N LYS A 212 -1.87 7.53 34.26
CA LYS A 212 -2.86 6.72 33.53
C LYS A 212 -3.18 7.35 32.16
N ALA A 213 -3.38 8.66 32.10
CA ALA A 213 -3.60 9.37 30.84
C ALA A 213 -2.39 9.24 29.88
N ASP A 214 -1.17 9.34 30.41
CA ASP A 214 0.06 9.16 29.63
C ASP A 214 0.27 7.70 29.16
N ARG A 215 -0.27 6.72 29.88
CA ARG A 215 -0.29 5.31 29.44
C ARG A 215 -1.29 5.08 28.32
N VAL A 216 -2.52 5.60 28.45
CA VAL A 216 -3.56 5.52 27.41
C VAL A 216 -3.10 6.20 26.13
N LYS A 217 -2.50 7.39 26.23
CA LYS A 217 -1.95 8.12 25.09
C LYS A 217 -0.87 7.31 24.36
N ARG A 218 0.10 6.75 25.09
CA ARG A 218 1.17 5.91 24.51
C ARG A 218 0.66 4.62 23.88
N ALA A 219 -0.47 4.08 24.34
CA ALA A 219 -1.11 2.92 23.72
C ALA A 219 -1.84 3.32 22.42
N ALA A 220 -2.55 4.46 22.44
CA ALA A 220 -3.23 5.01 21.27
C ALA A 220 -2.25 5.37 20.14
N ASP A 221 -1.12 6.01 20.48
CA ASP A 221 -0.07 6.35 19.52
C ASP A 221 0.54 5.09 18.87
N ARG A 222 0.78 4.03 19.65
CA ARG A 222 1.25 2.73 19.12
C ARG A 222 0.26 2.05 18.19
N VAL A 223 -1.03 2.12 18.49
CA VAL A 223 -2.08 1.57 17.62
C VAL A 223 -2.16 2.36 16.30
N ALA A 224 -1.97 3.68 16.35
CA ALA A 224 -1.91 4.51 15.15
C ALA A 224 -0.69 4.18 14.27
N ASP A 225 0.48 3.98 14.88
CA ASP A 225 1.71 3.59 14.18
C ASP A 225 1.57 2.21 13.49
N ILE A 226 1.01 1.22 14.19
CA ILE A 226 0.76 -0.13 13.63
C ILE A 226 -0.22 -0.06 12.47
N LYS A 227 -1.30 0.73 12.57
CA LYS A 227 -2.23 0.94 11.44
C LYS A 227 -1.55 1.57 10.24
N ALA A 228 -0.67 2.55 10.47
CA ALA A 228 0.09 3.17 9.39
C ALA A 228 1.12 2.22 8.75
N GLU A 229 1.65 1.25 9.50
CA GLU A 229 2.53 0.19 9.02
C GLU A 229 1.74 -0.83 8.16
N ILE A 230 0.55 -1.25 8.59
CA ILE A 230 -0.35 -2.12 7.81
C ILE A 230 -0.72 -1.47 6.47
N VAL A 231 -1.15 -0.20 6.48
CA VAL A 231 -1.50 0.52 5.25
C VAL A 231 -0.30 0.65 4.30
N ARG A 232 0.92 0.84 4.83
CA ARG A 232 2.15 0.85 4.02
C ARG A 232 2.42 -0.52 3.39
N HIS A 233 2.20 -1.61 4.11
CA HIS A 233 2.37 -2.96 3.55
C HIS A 233 1.31 -3.33 2.51
N GLU A 234 0.07 -2.87 2.69
CA GLU A 234 -1.02 -3.04 1.72
C GLU A 234 -0.77 -2.24 0.42
N THR A 235 -0.08 -1.11 0.52
CA THR A 235 0.14 -0.20 -0.63
C THR A 235 1.46 -0.41 -1.39
N ALA A 236 2.45 -1.10 -0.82
CA ALA A 236 3.84 -1.01 -1.32
C ALA A 236 4.41 -2.23 -2.06
N SER A 237 3.69 -3.34 -2.29
CA SER A 237 4.32 -4.51 -2.95
C SER A 237 3.41 -5.45 -3.74
N ILE A 238 2.17 -5.65 -3.31
CA ILE A 238 1.25 -6.58 -3.99
C ILE A 238 0.63 -5.99 -5.26
N PRO A 239 0.11 -4.75 -5.27
CA PRO A 239 -0.58 -4.24 -6.45
C PRO A 239 0.33 -4.06 -7.66
N ASP A 240 1.62 -3.74 -7.45
CA ASP A 240 2.57 -3.58 -8.54
C ASP A 240 2.97 -4.93 -9.16
N ALA A 241 3.24 -5.96 -8.34
CA ALA A 241 3.54 -7.30 -8.83
C ALA A 241 2.32 -7.98 -9.48
N GLU A 242 1.11 -7.74 -8.96
CA GLU A 242 -0.14 -8.23 -9.57
C GLU A 242 -0.46 -7.50 -10.88
N ARG A 243 -0.12 -6.22 -10.98
CA ARG A 243 -0.24 -5.46 -12.22
C ARG A 243 0.74 -5.94 -13.28
N GLU A 244 2.01 -6.15 -12.93
CA GLU A 244 3.00 -6.71 -13.85
C GLU A 244 2.62 -8.12 -14.32
N LEU A 245 2.07 -8.95 -13.42
CA LEU A 245 1.54 -10.26 -13.79
C LEU A 245 0.35 -10.14 -14.74
N ALA A 246 -0.61 -9.25 -14.47
CA ALA A 246 -1.77 -9.03 -15.33
C ALA A 246 -1.39 -8.51 -16.72
N GLU A 247 -0.43 -7.57 -16.80
CA GLU A 247 0.09 -7.05 -18.07
C GLU A 247 0.83 -8.15 -18.86
N ALA A 248 1.63 -8.98 -18.18
CA ALA A 248 2.30 -10.13 -18.81
C ALA A 248 1.31 -11.21 -19.28
N GLN A 249 0.24 -11.47 -18.53
CA GLN A 249 -0.80 -12.43 -18.87
C GLN A 249 -1.61 -11.95 -20.09
N ALA A 250 -2.00 -10.67 -20.12
CA ALA A 250 -2.71 -10.07 -21.24
C ALA A 250 -1.88 -10.10 -22.54
N ALA A 251 -0.58 -9.81 -22.45
CA ALA A 251 0.34 -9.90 -23.59
C ALA A 251 0.51 -11.35 -24.09
N PHE A 252 0.43 -12.34 -23.20
CA PHE A 252 0.45 -13.75 -23.58
C PHE A 252 -0.85 -14.17 -24.30
N ASP A 253 -2.00 -13.77 -23.76
CA ASP A 253 -3.31 -14.10 -24.33
C ASP A 253 -3.50 -13.46 -25.72
N GLU A 254 -3.04 -12.22 -25.94
CA GLU A 254 -3.07 -11.54 -27.24
C GLU A 254 -2.27 -12.31 -28.31
N VAL A 255 -1.08 -12.78 -27.96
CA VAL A 255 -0.24 -13.58 -28.86
C VAL A 255 -0.89 -14.93 -29.11
N GLN A 256 -1.41 -15.60 -28.08
CA GLN A 256 -2.07 -16.89 -28.23
C GLN A 256 -3.33 -16.80 -29.10
N ALA A 257 -4.09 -15.71 -29.02
CA ALA A 257 -5.22 -15.43 -29.89
C ALA A 257 -4.78 -15.29 -31.36
N ALA A 258 -3.68 -14.58 -31.62
CA ALA A 258 -3.10 -14.47 -32.96
C ALA A 258 -2.64 -15.82 -33.55
N PHE A 259 -2.29 -16.80 -32.72
CA PHE A 259 -2.00 -18.18 -33.14
C PHE A 259 -3.24 -19.08 -33.29
N SER A 260 -4.39 -18.63 -32.81
CA SER A 260 -5.64 -19.41 -32.79
C SER A 260 -6.65 -18.99 -33.85
N GLU A 261 -6.43 -17.85 -34.53
CA GLU A 261 -7.22 -17.46 -35.70
C GLU A 261 -6.81 -18.28 -36.94
N PRO A 262 -7.78 -18.90 -37.66
CA PRO A 262 -7.54 -19.81 -38.79
C PRO A 262 -7.10 -19.13 -40.09
#